data_AF-B2Z6M8-F1
#
_entry.id   AF-B2Z6M8-F1
#
_cell.length_a   1.000
_cell.length_b   1.000
_cell.length_c   1.000
_cell.angle_alpha   90.00
_cell.angle_beta   90.00
_cell.angle_gamma   90.00
#
_symmetry.space_group_name_H-M   'P 1'
#
loop_
_entity.id
_entity.type
_entity.pdbx_description
1 polymer ?
#
loop_
_entity_poly.entity_id
_entity_poly.type
_entity_poly.pdbx_seq_one_letter_code
_entity_poly.pdbx_strand_id
1 'polypeptide(L)'
;AMETQKCLDFTVRLLKVLAYLVVFIAVLGSGVVAKGTTLFMTSQLKKDRRIAYCNRNLGRDKQFIVSLPDEERVAWMWALLAAFAIPEIGTLIRSVRICFFKTSRRPTSTQFIVIFVAESLHTIGMGLLFFMILPELDVVKGAMITNCLCIIPAILGLLSRNSRDSKRFMKVIVDIAAIVAQVTGFIVWPLLENKPVLWLIPVASLCISLGWWENYVTRQSPIGIVKSLGRLKDELIFTRYYTYRFIS
;
A
#
# COMPACT_ATOMS: atom_id res chain seq x y z
N ALA A 1 21.71 44.75 17.97
CA ALA A 1 21.07 43.57 18.59
C ALA A 1 19.74 43.21 17.91
N MET A 2 18.78 44.14 17.79
CA MET A 2 17.44 43.86 17.23
C MET A 2 17.43 43.46 15.73
N GLU A 3 18.28 44.08 14.91
CA GLU A 3 18.45 43.76 13.47
C GLU A 3 19.01 42.35 13.24
N THR A 4 20.01 41.95 14.03
CA THR A 4 20.63 40.62 13.97
C THR A 4 19.64 39.50 14.29
N GLN A 5 18.70 39.76 15.21
CA GLN A 5 17.68 38.79 15.61
C GLN A 5 16.63 38.58 14.52
N LYS A 6 16.20 39.65 13.82
CA LYS A 6 15.29 39.53 12.66
C LYS A 6 15.93 38.75 11.50
N CYS A 7 17.21 38.98 11.22
CA CYS A 7 17.95 38.24 10.20
C CYS A 7 18.09 36.76 10.56
N LEU A 8 18.36 36.45 11.83
CA LEU A 8 18.43 35.07 12.33
C LEU A 8 17.07 34.37 12.20
N ASP A 9 15.97 35.00 12.61
CA ASP A 9 14.62 34.45 12.52
C ASP A 9 14.19 34.19 11.06
N PHE A 10 14.51 35.13 10.16
CA PHE A 10 14.27 34.96 8.74
C PHE A 10 15.07 33.78 8.17
N THR A 11 16.36 33.68 8.51
CA THR A 11 17.24 32.59 8.05
C THR A 11 16.76 31.23 8.55
N VAL A 12 16.36 31.13 9.82
CA VAL A 12 15.80 29.89 10.39
C VAL A 12 14.49 29.50 9.69
N ARG A 13 13.62 30.48 9.41
CA ARG A 13 12.36 30.22 8.68
C ARG A 13 12.62 29.75 7.26
N LEU A 14 13.57 30.37 6.55
CA LEU A 14 13.98 29.95 5.20
C LEU A 14 14.56 28.54 5.22
N LEU A 15 15.44 28.24 6.18
CA LEU A 15 16.04 26.90 6.32
C LEU A 15 14.97 25.83 6.58
N LYS A 16 13.95 26.12 7.41
CA LYS A 16 12.82 25.20 7.63
C LYS A 16 12.03 24.95 6.36
N VAL A 17 11.70 26.00 5.60
CA VAL A 17 10.99 25.87 4.31
C VAL A 17 11.80 25.03 3.33
N LEU A 18 13.10 25.28 3.21
CA LEU A 18 13.99 24.51 2.34
C LEU A 18 14.07 23.05 2.80
N ALA A 19 14.22 22.79 4.09
CA ALA A 19 14.23 21.43 4.64
C ALA A 19 12.92 20.70 4.33
N TYR A 20 11.76 21.35 4.51
CA TYR A 20 10.47 20.75 4.15
C TYR A 20 10.37 20.48 2.65
N LEU A 21 10.86 21.39 1.79
CA LEU A 21 10.86 21.20 0.34
C LEU A 21 11.74 20.02 -0.09
N VAL A 22 12.95 19.92 0.47
CA VAL A 22 13.89 18.81 0.16
C VAL A 22 13.31 17.48 0.62
N VAL A 23 12.78 17.41 1.85
CA VAL A 23 12.13 16.18 2.35
C VAL A 23 10.92 15.83 1.49
N PHE A 24 10.11 16.82 1.09
CA PHE A 24 8.97 16.59 0.21
C PHE A 24 9.38 16.00 -1.14
N ILE A 25 10.40 16.58 -1.81
CA ILE A 25 10.92 16.06 -3.09
C ILE A 25 11.49 14.65 -2.91
N ALA A 26 12.26 14.41 -1.86
CA ALA A 26 12.86 13.09 -1.61
C ALA A 26 11.80 12.01 -1.35
N VAL A 27 10.77 12.32 -0.55
CA VAL A 27 9.69 11.37 -0.23
C VAL A 27 8.80 11.14 -1.46
N LEU A 28 8.41 12.20 -2.17
CA LEU A 28 7.58 12.07 -3.38
C LEU A 28 8.34 11.33 -4.48
N GLY A 29 9.60 11.70 -4.72
CA GLY A 29 10.46 11.08 -5.72
C GLY A 29 10.69 9.60 -5.45
N SER A 30 11.03 9.24 -4.21
CA SER A 30 11.21 7.83 -3.85
C SER A 30 9.90 7.03 -3.96
N GLY A 31 8.75 7.61 -3.61
CA GLY A 31 7.44 6.99 -3.81
C GLY A 31 7.11 6.74 -5.28
N VAL A 32 7.35 7.72 -6.15
CA VAL A 32 7.12 7.59 -7.60
C VAL A 32 8.04 6.54 -8.21
N VAL A 33 9.33 6.55 -7.86
CA VAL A 33 10.30 5.55 -8.34
C VAL A 33 9.93 4.17 -7.84
N ALA A 34 9.61 4.00 -6.56
CA ALA A 34 9.20 2.71 -6.01
C ALA A 34 7.96 2.16 -6.71
N LYS A 35 6.92 2.97 -6.88
CA LYS A 35 5.68 2.57 -7.57
C LYS A 35 5.90 2.28 -9.06
N GLY A 36 6.71 3.10 -9.73
CA GLY A 36 7.06 2.90 -11.13
C GLY A 36 7.83 1.61 -11.35
N THR A 37 8.83 1.34 -10.50
CA THR A 37 9.63 0.11 -10.57
C THR A 37 8.79 -1.12 -10.25
N THR A 38 7.90 -1.10 -9.26
CA THR A 38 7.03 -2.27 -8.96
C THR A 38 6.05 -2.56 -10.09
N LEU A 39 5.44 -1.53 -10.68
CA LEU A 39 4.58 -1.70 -11.85
C LEU A 39 5.37 -2.18 -13.08
N PHE A 40 6.61 -1.72 -13.24
CA PHE A 40 7.49 -2.21 -14.29
C PHE A 40 7.81 -3.70 -14.08
N MET A 41 8.25 -4.11 -12.89
CA MET A 41 8.55 -5.51 -12.57
C MET A 41 7.34 -6.42 -12.81
N THR A 42 6.14 -6.01 -12.38
CA THR A 42 4.92 -6.81 -12.56
C THR A 42 4.49 -6.91 -14.02
N SER A 43 4.75 -5.88 -14.86
CA SER A 43 4.49 -5.95 -16.30
C SER A 43 5.33 -7.01 -17.02
N GLN A 44 6.50 -7.36 -16.48
CA GLN A 44 7.38 -8.39 -17.04
C GLN A 44 6.91 -9.82 -16.69
N LEU A 45 5.91 -9.97 -15.83
CA LEU A 45 5.40 -11.28 -15.42
C LEU A 45 4.36 -11.88 -16.38
N LYS A 46 3.93 -11.13 -17.40
CA LYS A 46 2.93 -11.59 -18.37
C LYS A 46 3.46 -12.78 -19.16
N LYS A 47 2.69 -13.88 -19.19
CA LYS A 47 3.02 -15.07 -20.01
C LYS A 47 3.00 -14.74 -21.49
N ASP A 48 3.88 -15.39 -22.24
CA ASP A 48 3.95 -15.29 -23.71
C ASP A 48 4.05 -13.84 -24.21
N ARG A 49 4.82 -13.01 -23.50
CA ARG A 49 5.00 -11.61 -23.88
C ARG A 49 5.72 -11.54 -25.23
N ARG A 50 4.96 -11.09 -26.23
CA ARG A 50 5.42 -10.86 -27.60
C ARG A 50 5.81 -9.41 -27.76
N ILE A 51 7.09 -9.13 -27.93
CA ILE A 51 7.59 -7.78 -28.22
C ILE A 51 7.86 -7.69 -29.72
N ALA A 52 7.23 -6.71 -30.37
CA ALA A 52 7.54 -6.39 -31.75
C ALA A 52 8.87 -5.62 -31.79
N TYR A 53 9.83 -6.15 -32.52
CA TYR A 53 11.14 -5.55 -32.76
C TYR A 53 11.31 -5.22 -34.25
N CYS A 54 11.89 -4.05 -34.53
CA CYS A 54 12.23 -3.65 -35.88
C CYS A 54 13.72 -3.94 -36.12
N ASN A 55 14.02 -4.89 -37.01
CA ASN A 55 15.38 -5.20 -37.39
C ASN A 55 15.69 -4.60 -38.76
N ARG A 56 16.44 -3.49 -38.79
CA ARG A 56 16.85 -2.83 -40.03
C ARG A 56 17.64 -3.75 -40.97
N ASN A 57 18.30 -4.79 -40.44
CA ASN A 57 19.12 -5.70 -41.23
C ASN A 57 18.31 -6.82 -41.92
N LEU A 58 17.14 -7.20 -41.38
CA LEU A 58 16.29 -8.26 -41.97
C LEU A 58 15.11 -7.73 -42.80
N GLY A 59 14.86 -6.42 -42.78
CA GLY A 59 13.86 -5.76 -43.62
C GLY A 59 13.15 -4.63 -42.88
N ARG A 60 13.13 -3.44 -43.49
CA ARG A 60 12.56 -2.22 -42.89
C ARG A 60 11.03 -2.25 -42.77
N ASP A 61 10.39 -3.08 -43.59
CA ASP A 61 8.93 -3.19 -43.70
C ASP A 61 8.37 -4.42 -42.94
N LYS A 62 9.23 -5.20 -42.27
CA LYS A 62 8.84 -6.41 -41.54
C LYS A 62 8.85 -6.15 -40.04
N GLN A 63 7.77 -6.53 -39.37
CA GLN A 63 7.72 -6.58 -37.91
C GLN A 63 8.12 -7.97 -37.44
N PHE A 64 9.19 -8.05 -36.66
CA PHE A 64 9.62 -9.31 -36.03
C PHE A 64 9.03 -9.39 -34.64
N ILE A 65 8.58 -10.57 -34.23
CA ILE A 65 8.00 -10.79 -32.91
C ILE A 65 8.93 -11.73 -32.15
N VAL A 66 9.38 -11.31 -30.97
CA VAL A 66 10.15 -12.14 -30.06
C VAL A 66 9.28 -12.47 -28.85
N SER A 67 9.16 -13.75 -28.53
CA SER A 67 8.65 -14.25 -27.27
C SER A 67 9.78 -14.29 -26.24
N LEU A 68 9.61 -13.61 -25.11
CA LEU A 68 10.60 -13.61 -24.04
C LEU A 68 10.71 -15.00 -23.40
N PRO A 69 11.92 -15.43 -23.00
CA PRO A 69 12.14 -16.72 -22.33
C PRO A 69 11.59 -16.70 -20.90
N ASP A 70 11.17 -17.87 -20.42
CA ASP A 70 10.62 -18.04 -19.06
C ASP A 70 11.63 -17.72 -17.95
N GLU A 71 12.92 -17.81 -18.23
CA GLU A 71 14.00 -17.51 -17.27
C GLU A 71 13.97 -16.06 -16.80
N GLU A 72 13.73 -15.10 -17.71
CA GLU A 72 13.62 -13.68 -17.36
C GLU A 72 12.42 -13.43 -16.45
N ARG A 73 11.30 -14.10 -16.70
CA ARG A 73 10.10 -14.03 -15.87
C ARG A 73 10.38 -14.51 -14.46
N VAL A 74 11.13 -15.61 -14.30
CA VAL A 74 11.55 -16.12 -12.99
C VAL A 74 12.43 -15.11 -12.26
N ALA A 75 13.38 -14.46 -12.95
CA ALA A 75 14.21 -13.41 -12.36
C ALA A 75 13.37 -12.23 -11.82
N TRP A 76 12.35 -11.77 -12.57
CA TRP A 76 11.46 -10.71 -12.10
C TRP A 76 10.55 -11.13 -10.94
N MET A 77 10.13 -12.40 -10.87
CA MET A 77 9.41 -12.93 -9.70
C MET A 77 10.28 -12.86 -8.44
N TRP A 78 11.55 -13.24 -8.54
CA TRP A 78 12.52 -13.12 -7.44
C TRP A 78 12.77 -11.67 -7.04
N ALA A 79 12.87 -10.76 -8.02
CA ALA A 79 13.04 -9.34 -7.74
C ALA A 79 11.85 -8.76 -6.94
N LEU A 80 10.62 -9.12 -7.30
CA LEU A 80 9.42 -8.73 -6.55
C LEU A 80 9.38 -9.34 -5.14
N LEU A 81 9.75 -10.61 -5.02
CA LEU A 81 9.83 -11.26 -3.71
C LEU A 81 10.86 -10.58 -2.81
N ALA A 82 12.04 -10.24 -3.34
CA ALA A 82 13.08 -9.52 -2.60
C ALA A 82 12.61 -8.10 -2.20
N ALA A 83 11.96 -7.38 -3.11
CA ALA A 83 11.41 -6.06 -2.84
C ALA A 83 10.37 -6.06 -1.71
N PHE A 84 9.59 -7.14 -1.59
CA PHE A 84 8.64 -7.35 -0.50
C PHE A 84 9.32 -7.83 0.79
N ALA A 85 10.26 -8.78 0.70
CA ALA A 85 10.87 -9.45 1.86
C ALA A 85 11.87 -8.57 2.62
N ILE A 86 12.62 -7.69 1.95
CA ILE A 86 13.66 -6.86 2.61
C ILE A 86 13.07 -5.97 3.72
N PRO A 87 11.97 -5.23 3.51
CA PRO A 87 11.29 -4.49 4.57
C PRO A 87 10.86 -5.38 5.75
N GLU A 88 10.29 -6.55 5.48
CA GLU A 88 9.80 -7.48 6.52
C GLU A 88 10.93 -8.09 7.35
N ILE A 89 12.07 -8.41 6.73
CA ILE A 89 13.27 -8.80 7.46
C ILE A 89 13.74 -7.65 8.36
N GLY A 90 13.64 -6.40 7.90
CA GLY A 90 13.94 -5.22 8.70
C GLY A 90 13.01 -5.04 9.91
N THR A 91 11.71 -5.27 9.76
CA THR A 91 10.72 -5.22 10.85
C THR A 91 10.95 -6.36 11.84
N LEU A 92 11.31 -7.57 11.35
CA LEU A 92 11.69 -8.72 12.16
C LEU A 92 12.92 -8.40 13.03
N ILE A 93 14.03 -7.96 12.43
CA ILE A 93 15.27 -7.62 13.14
C ILE A 93 15.00 -6.55 14.21
N ARG A 94 14.21 -5.53 13.87
CA ARG A 94 13.85 -4.47 14.81
C ARG A 94 13.04 -5.01 15.99
N SER A 95 12.03 -5.83 15.71
CA SER A 95 11.14 -6.41 16.72
C SER A 95 11.89 -7.36 17.65
N VAL A 96 12.71 -8.24 17.09
CA VAL A 96 13.60 -9.16 17.83
C VAL A 96 14.52 -8.38 18.78
N ARG A 97 15.25 -7.39 18.26
CA ARG A 97 16.14 -6.54 19.08
C ARG A 97 15.39 -5.88 20.23
N ILE A 98 14.23 -5.29 19.97
CA ILE A 98 13.46 -4.62 21.03
C ILE A 98 12.99 -5.62 22.08
N CYS A 99 12.55 -6.82 21.69
CA CYS A 99 12.15 -7.85 22.64
C CYS A 99 13.29 -8.39 23.50
N PHE A 100 14.52 -8.44 22.97
CA PHE A 100 15.70 -8.89 23.74
C PHE A 100 16.24 -7.80 24.67
N PHE A 101 16.34 -6.56 24.19
CA PHE A 101 16.99 -5.47 24.93
C PHE A 101 16.03 -4.57 25.72
N LYS A 102 14.71 -4.65 25.48
CA LYS A 102 13.69 -3.86 26.18
C LYS A 102 12.53 -4.74 26.64
N THR A 103 11.91 -4.35 27.75
CA THR A 103 10.68 -5.00 28.23
C THR A 103 9.53 -4.72 27.28
N SER A 104 9.05 -5.75 26.59
CA SER A 104 7.82 -5.72 25.79
C SER A 104 6.73 -6.52 26.48
N ARG A 105 5.50 -6.02 26.48
CA ARG A 105 4.35 -6.76 27.04
C ARG A 105 3.96 -7.91 26.10
N ARG A 106 3.49 -9.02 26.68
CA ARG A 106 2.93 -10.13 25.92
C ARG A 106 1.49 -9.79 25.48
N PRO A 107 1.11 -10.02 24.22
CA PRO A 107 -0.26 -9.84 23.76
C PRO A 107 -1.18 -10.89 24.37
N THR A 108 -2.47 -10.56 24.46
CA THR A 108 -3.51 -11.58 24.69
C THR A 108 -3.67 -12.44 23.42
N SER A 109 -4.13 -13.69 23.57
CA SER A 109 -4.32 -14.58 22.40
C SER A 109 -5.23 -13.97 21.34
N THR A 110 -6.28 -13.25 21.75
CA THR A 110 -7.20 -12.55 20.83
C THR A 110 -6.50 -11.42 20.06
N GLN A 111 -5.68 -10.60 20.73
CA GLN A 111 -4.91 -9.54 20.08
C GLN A 111 -3.95 -10.12 19.03
N PHE A 112 -3.28 -11.21 19.36
CA PHE A 112 -2.38 -11.89 18.44
C PHE A 112 -3.12 -12.44 17.22
N ILE A 113 -4.24 -13.15 17.42
CA ILE A 113 -5.04 -13.73 16.32
C ILE A 113 -5.56 -12.65 15.38
N VAL A 114 -6.06 -11.53 15.90
CA VAL A 114 -6.59 -10.44 15.05
C VAL A 114 -5.49 -9.86 14.16
N ILE A 115 -4.31 -9.58 14.70
CA ILE A 115 -3.18 -9.07 13.90
C ILE A 115 -2.72 -10.15 12.92
N PHE A 116 -2.56 -11.40 13.37
CA PHE A 116 -2.13 -12.51 12.52
C PHE A 116 -3.03 -12.68 11.30
N VAL A 117 -4.35 -12.68 11.49
CA VAL A 117 -5.31 -12.80 10.39
C VAL A 117 -5.26 -11.56 9.48
N ALA A 118 -5.20 -10.35 10.05
CA ALA A 118 -5.17 -9.13 9.26
C ALA A 118 -3.90 -9.04 8.38
N GLU A 119 -2.73 -9.32 8.95
CA GLU A 119 -1.45 -9.33 8.23
C GLU A 119 -1.38 -10.46 7.21
N SER A 120 -1.86 -11.66 7.55
CA SER A 120 -1.92 -12.79 6.60
C SER A 120 -2.83 -12.49 5.41
N LEU A 121 -4.01 -11.90 5.65
CA LEU A 121 -4.90 -11.50 4.56
C LEU A 121 -4.27 -10.39 3.72
N HIS A 122 -3.61 -9.41 4.35
CA HIS A 122 -2.89 -8.37 3.62
C HIS A 122 -1.83 -8.95 2.68
N THR A 123 -0.98 -9.87 3.17
CA THR A 123 0.08 -10.49 2.36
C THR A 123 -0.49 -11.38 1.24
N ILE A 124 -1.56 -12.14 1.51
CA ILE A 124 -2.29 -12.91 0.48
C ILE A 124 -2.84 -11.97 -0.60
N GLY A 125 -3.47 -10.85 -0.20
CA GLY A 125 -4.01 -9.85 -1.11
C GLY A 125 -2.93 -9.20 -1.98
N MET A 126 -1.77 -8.89 -1.40
CA MET A 126 -0.59 -8.38 -2.13
C MET A 126 -0.07 -9.41 -3.15
N GLY A 127 -0.02 -10.69 -2.78
CA GLY A 127 0.35 -11.77 -3.68
C GLY A 127 -0.60 -11.90 -4.88
N LEU A 128 -1.93 -11.87 -4.62
CA LEU A 128 -2.93 -11.88 -5.69
C LEU A 128 -2.79 -10.67 -6.62
N LEU A 129 -2.55 -9.47 -6.05
CA LEU A 129 -2.38 -8.26 -6.83
C LEU A 129 -1.14 -8.36 -7.74
N PHE A 130 0.02 -8.72 -7.21
CA PHE A 130 1.29 -8.67 -7.95
C PHE A 130 1.50 -9.84 -8.91
N PHE A 131 1.03 -11.03 -8.58
CA PHE A 131 1.30 -12.23 -9.39
C PHE A 131 0.12 -12.67 -10.27
N MET A 132 -1.11 -12.28 -9.97
CA MET A 132 -2.30 -12.68 -10.76
C MET A 132 -2.93 -11.49 -11.50
N ILE A 133 -3.12 -10.35 -10.84
CA ILE A 133 -3.90 -9.23 -11.40
C ILE A 133 -3.04 -8.30 -12.25
N LEU A 134 -1.97 -7.73 -11.69
CA LEU A 134 -1.12 -6.75 -12.40
C LEU A 134 -0.46 -7.30 -13.67
N PRO A 135 0.02 -8.55 -13.74
CA PRO A 135 0.60 -9.08 -14.97
C PRO A 135 -0.39 -9.17 -16.15
N GLU A 136 -1.69 -9.24 -15.84
CA GLU A 136 -2.76 -9.30 -16.84
C GLU A 136 -3.24 -7.93 -17.32
N LEU A 137 -2.79 -6.86 -16.68
CA LEU A 137 -3.21 -5.49 -16.95
C LEU A 137 -2.07 -4.65 -17.54
N ASP A 138 -2.46 -3.65 -18.34
CA ASP A 138 -1.50 -2.63 -18.75
C ASP A 138 -1.04 -1.80 -17.54
N VAL A 139 0.21 -1.33 -17.58
CA VAL A 139 0.84 -0.56 -16.48
C VAL A 139 -0.03 0.62 -16.02
N VAL A 140 -0.70 1.31 -16.95
CA VAL A 140 -1.59 2.43 -16.64
C VAL A 140 -2.83 1.97 -15.86
N LYS A 141 -3.48 0.89 -16.30
CA LYS A 141 -4.66 0.31 -15.63
C LYS A 141 -4.27 -0.25 -14.25
N GLY A 142 -3.12 -0.91 -14.17
CA GLY A 142 -2.53 -1.35 -12.90
C GLY A 142 -2.29 -0.20 -11.94
N ALA A 143 -1.72 0.91 -12.42
CA ALA A 143 -1.54 2.13 -11.62
C ALA A 143 -2.87 2.69 -11.11
N MET A 144 -3.93 2.66 -11.92
CA MET A 144 -5.27 3.11 -11.52
C MET A 144 -5.89 2.22 -10.43
N ILE A 145 -5.75 0.89 -10.54
CA ILE A 145 -6.26 -0.05 -9.52
C ILE A 145 -5.58 0.15 -8.18
N THR A 146 -4.27 0.44 -8.15
CA THR A 146 -3.56 0.68 -6.88
C THR A 146 -4.10 1.88 -6.09
N ASN A 147 -4.89 2.76 -6.71
CA ASN A 147 -5.58 3.86 -6.02
C ASN A 147 -6.91 3.41 -5.36
N CYS A 148 -7.41 2.23 -5.71
CA CYS A 148 -8.68 1.69 -5.23
C CYS A 148 -8.50 0.66 -4.09
N LEU A 149 -7.31 0.54 -3.50
CA LEU A 149 -7.00 -0.49 -2.52
C LEU A 149 -7.47 -0.19 -1.08
N CYS A 150 -8.06 0.97 -0.83
CA CYS A 150 -8.32 1.52 0.51
C CYS A 150 -9.79 1.40 0.95
N ILE A 151 -10.49 0.30 0.64
CA ILE A 151 -11.95 0.21 0.85
C ILE A 151 -12.31 0.13 2.35
N ILE A 152 -11.62 -0.71 3.12
CA ILE A 152 -11.80 -0.81 4.57
C ILE A 152 -11.48 0.53 5.27
N PRO A 153 -10.35 1.20 4.99
CA PRO A 153 -10.10 2.57 5.43
C PRO A 153 -11.23 3.56 5.14
N ALA A 154 -11.79 3.55 3.93
CA ALA A 154 -12.85 4.48 3.54
C ALA A 154 -14.14 4.23 4.34
N ILE A 155 -14.51 2.95 4.51
CA ILE A 155 -15.67 2.56 5.33
C ILE A 155 -15.43 2.92 6.80
N LEU A 156 -14.29 2.52 7.38
CA LEU A 156 -13.97 2.80 8.78
C LEU A 156 -13.87 4.31 9.04
N GLY A 157 -13.31 5.08 8.11
CA GLY A 157 -13.24 6.54 8.18
C GLY A 157 -14.63 7.18 8.31
N LEU A 158 -15.58 6.75 7.48
CA LEU A 158 -16.97 7.19 7.54
C LEU A 158 -17.62 6.81 8.89
N LEU A 159 -17.44 5.59 9.36
CA LEU A 159 -18.00 5.06 10.61
C LEU A 159 -17.35 5.66 11.88
N SER A 160 -16.13 6.15 11.76
CA SER A 160 -15.37 6.76 12.87
C SER A 160 -15.79 8.21 13.15
N ARG A 161 -16.53 8.85 12.23
CA ARG A 161 -16.98 10.25 12.35
C ARG A 161 -17.83 10.48 13.61
N ASN A 162 -17.45 11.49 14.38
CA ASN A 162 -18.16 11.87 15.59
C ASN A 162 -19.04 13.11 15.36
N SER A 163 -20.09 13.26 16.17
CA SER A 163 -21.00 14.42 16.17
C SER A 163 -20.30 15.75 16.46
N ARG A 164 -19.14 15.70 17.14
CA ARG A 164 -18.33 16.89 17.49
C ARG A 164 -17.40 17.38 16.37
N ASP A 165 -17.37 16.69 15.21
CA ASP A 165 -16.53 17.08 14.09
C ASP A 165 -17.06 18.35 13.39
N SER A 166 -16.23 19.38 13.31
CA SER A 166 -16.51 20.53 12.43
C SER A 166 -16.63 20.09 10.98
N LYS A 167 -17.63 20.64 10.26
CA LYS A 167 -17.96 20.33 8.86
C LYS A 167 -18.24 18.84 8.60
N ARG A 168 -18.84 18.12 9.57
CA ARG A 168 -19.15 16.69 9.46
C ARG A 168 -19.86 16.31 8.16
N PHE A 169 -20.86 17.07 7.74
CA PHE A 169 -21.62 16.79 6.52
C PHE A 169 -20.73 16.75 5.27
N MET A 170 -19.84 17.74 5.12
CA MET A 170 -18.88 17.77 4.00
C MET A 170 -17.92 16.57 4.05
N LYS A 171 -17.42 16.21 5.24
CA LYS A 171 -16.55 15.05 5.40
C LYS A 171 -17.26 13.75 5.01
N VAL A 172 -18.51 13.58 5.43
CA VAL A 172 -19.34 12.41 5.07
C VAL A 172 -19.55 12.32 3.56
N ILE A 173 -19.82 13.43 2.87
CA ILE A 173 -19.94 13.43 1.40
C ILE A 173 -18.64 12.97 0.74
N VAL A 174 -17.50 13.49 1.19
CA VAL A 174 -16.18 13.11 0.65
C VAL A 174 -15.90 11.64 0.93
N ASP A 175 -16.21 11.15 2.13
CA ASP A 175 -16.03 9.74 2.52
C ASP A 175 -16.91 8.82 1.64
N ILE A 176 -18.17 9.20 1.37
CA ILE A 176 -19.09 8.47 0.46
C ILE A 176 -18.55 8.48 -0.97
N ALA A 177 -18.13 9.63 -1.49
CA ALA A 177 -17.57 9.75 -2.82
C ALA A 177 -16.31 8.88 -2.99
N ALA A 178 -15.46 8.82 -1.96
CA ALA A 178 -14.29 7.95 -1.94
C ALA A 178 -14.68 6.46 -2.00
N ILE A 179 -15.72 6.04 -1.26
CA ILE A 179 -16.22 4.65 -1.32
C ILE A 179 -16.71 4.34 -2.74
N VAL A 180 -17.54 5.21 -3.33
CA VAL A 180 -18.06 5.01 -4.69
C VAL A 180 -16.91 4.89 -5.69
N ALA A 181 -15.95 5.81 -5.66
CA ALA A 181 -14.79 5.80 -6.56
C ALA A 181 -13.98 4.49 -6.46
N GLN A 182 -13.80 3.96 -5.25
CA GLN A 182 -13.10 2.69 -5.06
C GLN A 182 -13.89 1.50 -5.60
N VAL A 183 -15.20 1.44 -5.31
CA VAL A 183 -16.07 0.36 -5.80
C VAL A 183 -16.18 0.36 -7.32
N THR A 184 -16.19 1.54 -7.96
CA THR A 184 -16.16 1.65 -9.42
C THR A 184 -14.94 0.94 -10.02
N GLY A 185 -13.76 1.10 -9.40
CA GLY A 185 -12.54 0.40 -9.83
C GLY A 185 -12.67 -1.11 -9.79
N PHE A 186 -13.44 -1.67 -8.86
CA PHE A 186 -13.59 -3.13 -8.73
C PHE A 186 -14.43 -3.76 -9.84
N ILE A 187 -15.37 -3.01 -10.41
CA ILE A 187 -16.35 -3.52 -11.37
C ILE A 187 -15.95 -3.16 -12.80
N VAL A 188 -15.42 -1.95 -13.04
CA VAL A 188 -15.15 -1.46 -14.40
C VAL A 188 -14.03 -2.26 -15.07
N TRP A 189 -12.93 -2.58 -14.37
CA TRP A 189 -11.79 -3.25 -14.99
C TRP A 189 -12.08 -4.70 -15.41
N PRO A 190 -12.71 -5.55 -14.57
CA PRO A 190 -13.10 -6.90 -14.99
C PRO A 190 -14.06 -6.91 -16.18
N LEU A 191 -15.01 -5.97 -16.23
CA LEU A 191 -15.99 -5.87 -17.31
C LEU A 191 -15.36 -5.42 -18.64
N LEU A 192 -14.42 -4.48 -18.59
CA LEU A 192 -13.80 -3.93 -19.80
C LEU A 192 -12.82 -4.90 -20.46
N GLU A 193 -12.02 -5.60 -19.65
CA GLU A 193 -10.99 -6.53 -20.15
C GLU A 193 -11.53 -7.93 -20.43
N ASN A 194 -12.70 -8.28 -19.88
CA ASN A 194 -13.39 -9.55 -20.07
C ASN A 194 -12.52 -10.80 -19.72
N LYS A 195 -11.61 -10.63 -18.76
CA LYS A 195 -10.74 -11.70 -18.25
C LYS A 195 -11.24 -12.20 -16.88
N PRO A 196 -11.44 -13.52 -16.69
CA PRO A 196 -11.97 -14.05 -15.43
C PRO A 196 -11.03 -13.78 -14.24
N VAL A 197 -9.71 -13.77 -14.47
CA VAL A 197 -8.68 -13.53 -13.44
C VAL A 197 -8.87 -12.16 -12.76
N LEU A 198 -9.42 -11.18 -13.46
CA LEU A 198 -9.60 -9.82 -12.92
C LEU A 198 -10.73 -9.72 -11.89
N TRP A 199 -11.63 -10.71 -11.80
CA TRP A 199 -12.61 -10.78 -10.71
C TRP A 199 -11.99 -11.06 -9.34
N LEU A 200 -10.68 -11.33 -9.28
CA LEU A 200 -9.92 -11.33 -8.04
C LEU A 200 -9.66 -9.91 -7.49
N ILE A 201 -9.87 -8.84 -8.27
CA ILE A 201 -9.64 -7.45 -7.84
C ILE A 201 -10.40 -7.09 -6.55
N PRO A 202 -11.73 -7.28 -6.43
CA PRO A 202 -12.44 -6.99 -5.19
C PRO A 202 -11.89 -7.77 -3.99
N VAL A 203 -11.54 -9.05 -4.19
CA VAL A 203 -11.02 -9.93 -3.13
C VAL A 203 -9.64 -9.47 -2.68
N ALA A 204 -8.71 -9.25 -3.62
CA ALA A 204 -7.37 -8.76 -3.34
C ALA A 204 -7.42 -7.38 -2.68
N SER A 205 -8.27 -6.48 -3.16
CA SER A 205 -8.42 -5.14 -2.57
C SER A 205 -8.97 -5.19 -1.15
N LEU A 206 -9.96 -6.03 -0.86
CA LEU A 206 -10.48 -6.20 0.49
C LEU A 206 -9.39 -6.71 1.43
N CYS A 207 -8.69 -7.76 1.03
CA CYS A 207 -7.58 -8.36 1.75
C CYS A 207 -6.46 -7.36 2.04
N ILE A 208 -6.01 -6.61 1.02
CA ILE A 208 -4.97 -5.57 1.17
C ILE A 208 -5.43 -4.49 2.15
N SER A 209 -6.68 -4.02 2.00
CA SER A 209 -7.20 -2.89 2.78
C SER A 209 -7.31 -3.19 4.28
N LEU A 210 -7.39 -4.47 4.67
CA LEU A 210 -7.36 -4.87 6.07
C LEU A 210 -6.07 -4.42 6.75
N GLY A 211 -4.91 -4.48 6.10
CA GLY A 211 -3.62 -4.06 6.69
C GLY A 211 -3.60 -2.63 7.24
N TRP A 212 -4.53 -1.76 6.81
CA TRP A 212 -4.60 -0.36 7.27
C TRP A 212 -5.71 -0.07 8.29
N TRP A 213 -6.45 -1.08 8.76
CA TRP A 213 -7.61 -0.88 9.64
C TRP A 213 -7.28 -0.06 10.90
N GLU A 214 -6.10 -0.27 11.49
CA GLU A 214 -5.66 0.40 12.72
C GLU A 214 -5.62 1.94 12.59
N ASN A 215 -5.36 2.45 11.40
CA ASN A 215 -5.23 3.90 11.19
C ASN A 215 -6.57 4.65 11.22
N TYR A 216 -7.68 3.96 10.98
CA TYR A 216 -8.99 4.59 10.76
C TYR A 216 -10.00 4.36 11.89
N VAL A 217 -9.62 3.63 12.94
CA VAL A 217 -10.45 3.40 14.13
C VAL A 217 -10.12 4.37 15.26
N THR A 218 -11.15 4.78 16.02
CA THR A 218 -11.00 5.68 17.18
C THR A 218 -11.92 5.28 18.34
N ARG A 219 -11.46 5.47 19.58
CA ARG A 219 -12.25 5.23 20.81
C ARG A 219 -13.45 6.16 20.96
N GLN A 220 -13.42 7.29 20.27
CA GLN A 220 -14.46 8.31 20.30
C GLN A 220 -15.59 8.07 19.29
N SER A 221 -15.52 6.98 18.50
CA SER A 221 -16.57 6.67 17.53
C SER A 221 -17.90 6.38 18.25
N PRO A 222 -19.04 6.84 17.69
CA PRO A 222 -20.35 6.51 18.21
C PRO A 222 -20.71 5.02 18.06
N ILE A 223 -20.05 4.30 17.15
CA ILE A 223 -20.35 2.91 16.83
C ILE A 223 -19.58 1.97 17.76
N GLY A 224 -20.28 1.06 18.43
CA GLY A 224 -19.72 0.14 19.42
C GLY A 224 -18.58 -0.73 18.88
N ILE A 225 -18.72 -1.24 17.65
CA ILE A 225 -17.70 -2.09 16.99
C ILE A 225 -16.40 -1.29 16.73
N VAL A 226 -16.51 -0.11 16.11
CA VAL A 226 -15.35 0.76 15.81
C VAL A 226 -14.68 1.25 17.09
N LYS A 227 -15.48 1.53 18.13
CA LYS A 227 -14.97 1.87 19.46
C LYS A 227 -14.20 0.72 20.11
N SER A 228 -14.68 -0.51 19.97
CA SER A 228 -13.99 -1.72 20.45
C SER A 228 -12.65 -1.92 19.71
N LEU A 229 -12.65 -1.80 18.38
CA LEU A 229 -11.43 -1.83 17.57
C LEU A 229 -10.44 -0.71 17.96
N GLY A 230 -10.95 0.49 18.27
CA GLY A 230 -10.14 1.59 18.79
C GLY A 230 -9.52 1.29 20.17
N ARG A 231 -10.20 0.51 21.03
CA ARG A 231 -9.62 0.04 22.29
C ARG A 231 -8.53 -0.98 22.05
N LEU A 232 -8.77 -1.95 21.18
CA LEU A 232 -7.80 -2.97 20.77
C LEU A 232 -6.52 -2.31 20.25
N LYS A 233 -6.65 -1.39 19.29
CA LYS A 233 -5.54 -0.60 18.72
C LYS A 233 -4.63 -0.01 19.80
N ASP A 234 -5.20 0.66 20.79
CA ASP A 234 -4.41 1.34 21.83
C ASP A 234 -3.62 0.34 22.70
N GLU A 235 -4.15 -0.86 22.91
CA GLU A 235 -3.44 -1.94 23.61
C GLU A 235 -2.32 -2.53 22.75
N LEU A 236 -2.56 -2.65 21.43
CA LEU A 236 -1.59 -3.20 20.48
C LEU A 236 -0.30 -2.40 20.41
N ILE A 237 -0.32 -1.09 20.67
CA ILE A 237 0.88 -0.23 20.67
C ILE A 237 1.96 -0.80 21.61
N PHE A 238 1.57 -1.39 22.75
CA PHE A 238 2.50 -1.92 23.75
C PHE A 238 2.95 -3.37 23.50
N THR A 239 2.20 -4.11 22.68
CA THR A 239 2.44 -5.55 22.43
C THR A 239 2.97 -5.79 21.01
N ARG A 240 2.97 -4.77 20.15
CA ARG A 240 3.36 -4.82 18.73
C ARG A 240 4.68 -5.54 18.50
N TYR A 241 5.75 -5.14 19.17
CA TYR A 241 7.07 -5.75 18.94
C TYR A 241 7.10 -7.24 19.27
N TYR A 242 6.35 -7.68 20.28
CA TYR A 242 6.25 -9.09 20.62
C TYR A 242 5.51 -9.88 19.54
N THR A 243 4.42 -9.30 19.01
CA THR A 243 3.60 -9.89 17.95
C THR A 243 4.37 -9.98 16.62
N TYR A 244 4.98 -8.88 16.18
CA TYR A 244 5.69 -8.82 14.90
C TYR A 244 6.95 -9.69 14.86
N ARG A 245 7.54 -10.08 16.00
CA ARG A 245 8.62 -11.08 16.03
C ARG A 245 8.21 -12.44 15.44
N PHE A 246 6.92 -12.80 15.51
CA PHE A 246 6.41 -14.05 14.96
C PHE A 246 5.74 -13.90 13.60
N ILE A 247 5.29 -12.69 13.27
CA ILE A 247 4.49 -12.42 12.07
C ILE A 247 5.35 -11.90 10.90
N SER A 248 6.42 -11.14 11.20
CA SER A 248 7.30 -10.56 10.18
C SER A 248 8.28 -11.58 9.63
#